data_AF-A0A0W0TTA1-F1
#
_entry.id   AF-A0A0W0TTA1-F1
#
_cell.length_a   1.000
_cell.length_b   1.000
_cell.length_c   1.000
_cell.angle_alpha   90.00
_cell.angle_beta   90.00
_cell.angle_gamma   90.00
#
_symmetry.space_group_name_H-M   'P 1'
#
loop_
_entity.id
_entity.type
_entity.pdbx_description
1 polymer ?
#
loop_
_entity_poly.entity_id
_entity_poly.type
_entity_poly.pdbx_seq_one_letter_code
_entity_poly.pdbx_strand_id
1 'polypeptide(L)'
;MDIIFRGTHTSEEAAESLLSVLRLFGERYHIEQFREMHLVVTLMDTQGDDVELVDSETNQAYRTFEVYRNGYELGGRQQQGKPRLQLVINNTRKPG
;
A
#
# COMPACT_ATOMS: atom_id res chain seq x y z
N MET A 1 -12.56 -5.07 6.92
CA MET A 1 -13.23 -3.76 7.05
C MET A 1 -12.76 -2.93 5.89
N ASP A 2 -13.67 -2.27 5.18
CA ASP A 2 -13.33 -1.44 4.04
C ASP A 2 -13.35 0.03 4.47
N ILE A 3 -12.25 0.74 4.23
CA ILE A 3 -12.12 2.18 4.46
C ILE A 3 -11.99 2.80 3.08
N ILE A 4 -12.98 3.62 2.70
CA ILE A 4 -13.05 4.22 1.36
C ILE A 4 -12.97 5.74 1.51
N PHE A 5 -11.87 6.31 1.04
CA PHE A 5 -11.73 7.77 0.87
C PHE A 5 -12.40 8.16 -0.45
N ARG A 6 -13.43 9.02 -0.41
CA ARG A 6 -14.19 9.41 -1.60
C ARG A 6 -13.79 10.80 -2.08
N GLY A 7 -13.58 10.94 -3.38
CA GLY A 7 -13.18 12.20 -4.01
C GLY A 7 -11.67 12.24 -4.29
N THR A 8 -11.24 13.33 -4.95
CA THR A 8 -9.84 13.59 -5.25
C THR A 8 -9.12 14.08 -4.00
N HIS A 9 -8.00 13.47 -3.69
CA HIS A 9 -7.15 13.88 -2.57
C HIS A 9 -5.75 14.13 -3.10
N THR A 10 -5.14 15.20 -2.63
CA THR A 10 -3.70 15.39 -2.77
C THR A 10 -2.95 14.29 -1.99
N SER A 11 -1.67 14.12 -2.28
CA SER A 11 -0.82 13.18 -1.54
C SER A 11 -0.79 13.47 -0.03
N GLU A 12 -0.85 14.75 0.36
CA GLU A 12 -0.85 15.17 1.76
C GLU A 12 -2.17 14.80 2.44
N GLU A 13 -3.32 15.18 1.85
CA GLU A 13 -4.64 14.86 2.38
C GLU A 13 -4.88 13.35 2.50
N ALA A 14 -4.44 12.56 1.51
CA ALA A 14 -4.57 11.11 1.53
C ALA A 14 -3.75 10.49 2.68
N ALA A 15 -2.53 10.98 2.91
CA ALA A 15 -1.67 10.52 4.00
C ALA A 15 -2.25 10.86 5.37
N GLU A 16 -2.73 12.10 5.55
CA GLU A 16 -3.37 12.54 6.79
C GLU A 16 -4.65 11.76 7.08
N SER A 17 -5.45 11.50 6.05
CA SER A 17 -6.71 10.75 6.19
C SER A 17 -6.45 9.30 6.61
N LEU A 18 -5.49 8.62 5.97
CA LEU A 18 -5.10 7.27 6.37
C LEU A 18 -4.56 7.23 7.80
N LEU A 19 -3.66 8.16 8.16
CA LEU A 19 -3.11 8.25 9.51
C LEU A 19 -4.20 8.49 10.56
N SER A 20 -5.18 9.33 10.25
CA SER A 20 -6.31 9.62 11.15
C SER A 20 -7.14 8.37 11.43
N VAL A 21 -7.37 7.52 10.43
CA VAL A 21 -8.08 6.24 10.62
C VAL A 21 -7.27 5.26 11.47
N LEU A 22 -5.96 5.16 11.24
CA LEU A 22 -5.08 4.32 12.06
C LEU A 22 -5.04 4.78 13.53
N ARG A 23 -4.98 6.10 13.77
CA ARG A 23 -5.07 6.69 15.11
C ARG A 23 -6.40 6.36 15.78
N LEU A 24 -7.52 6.50 15.06
CA LEU A 24 -8.84 6.15 15.56
C LEU A 24 -8.89 4.70 16.07
N PHE A 25 -8.32 3.74 15.33
CA PHE A 25 -8.26 2.35 15.77
C PHE A 25 -7.46 2.15 17.06
N GLY A 26 -6.33 2.83 17.20
CA GLY A 26 -5.51 2.74 18.41
C GLY A 26 -6.16 3.43 19.61
N GLU A 27 -6.58 4.68 19.45
CA GLU A 27 -7.04 5.54 20.54
C GLU A 27 -8.45 5.18 21.02
N ARG A 28 -9.38 4.94 20.08
CA ARG A 28 -10.80 4.77 20.42
C ARG A 28 -11.20 3.32 20.64
N TYR A 29 -10.54 2.41 19.92
CA TYR A 29 -10.88 0.99 19.89
C TYR A 29 -9.80 0.08 20.50
N HIS A 30 -8.68 0.65 20.95
CA HIS A 30 -7.58 -0.07 21.57
C HIS A 30 -7.04 -1.23 20.72
N ILE A 31 -7.04 -1.06 19.39
CA ILE A 31 -6.44 -2.03 18.47
C ILE A 31 -4.93 -1.81 18.43
N GLU A 32 -4.17 -2.74 18.98
CA GLU A 32 -2.71 -2.62 19.13
C GLU A 32 -1.92 -3.16 17.92
N GLN A 33 -2.52 -4.07 17.14
CA GLN A 33 -1.85 -4.78 16.07
C GLN A 33 -2.77 -4.96 14.87
N PHE A 34 -2.22 -4.74 13.67
CA PHE A 34 -2.86 -5.04 12.40
C PHE A 34 -2.22 -6.27 11.80
N ARG A 35 -3.02 -7.30 11.51
CA ARG A 35 -2.53 -8.51 10.85
C ARG A 35 -2.26 -8.28 9.37
N GLU A 36 -3.11 -7.49 8.71
CA GLU A 36 -3.08 -7.26 7.27
C GLU A 36 -3.87 -5.98 6.94
N MET A 37 -3.44 -5.23 5.93
CA MET A 37 -4.17 -4.09 5.36
C MET A 37 -4.07 -4.15 3.84
N HIS A 38 -5.22 -4.07 3.17
CA HIS A 38 -5.32 -3.98 1.71
C HIS A 38 -5.68 -2.56 1.33
N LEU A 39 -4.87 -1.93 0.47
CA LEU A 39 -5.12 -0.60 -0.07
C LEU A 39 -5.33 -0.71 -1.57
N VAL A 40 -6.47 -0.22 -2.05
CA VAL A 40 -6.76 -0.06 -3.47
C VAL A 40 -6.70 1.42 -3.78
N VAL A 41 -5.85 1.80 -4.73
CA VAL A 41 -5.61 3.20 -5.09
C VAL A 41 -5.88 3.38 -6.58
N THR A 42 -6.71 4.37 -6.91
CA THR A 42 -6.86 4.89 -8.27
C THR A 42 -5.98 6.12 -8.40
N LEU A 43 -5.08 6.12 -9.38
CA LEU A 43 -4.17 7.23 -9.62
C LEU A 43 -4.77 8.13 -10.71
N MET A 44 -4.58 9.43 -10.56
CA MET A 44 -5.02 10.42 -11.53
C MET A 44 -3.86 11.32 -11.92
N ASP A 45 -3.82 11.77 -13.17
CA ASP A 45 -2.89 12.80 -13.62
C ASP A 45 -3.38 14.22 -13.31
N THR A 46 -2.65 15.22 -13.82
CA THR A 46 -2.99 16.64 -13.61
C THR A 46 -4.20 17.11 -14.42
N GLN A 47 -4.63 16.36 -15.43
CA GLN A 47 -5.84 16.62 -16.21
C GLN A 47 -7.07 15.99 -15.56
N GLY A 48 -6.87 15.12 -14.58
CA GLY A 48 -7.92 14.38 -13.90
C GLY A 48 -8.28 13.07 -14.60
N ASP A 49 -7.40 12.57 -15.45
CA ASP A 49 -7.57 11.28 -16.12
C ASP A 49 -6.94 10.17 -15.27
N ASP A 50 -7.62 9.02 -15.21
CA ASP A 50 -7.11 7.83 -14.53
C ASP A 50 -5.84 7.32 -15.24
N VAL A 51 -4.80 7.04 -14.46
CA VAL A 51 -3.51 6.57 -14.96
C VAL A 51 -3.07 5.27 -14.32
N GLU A 52 -2.31 4.48 -15.10
CA GLU A 52 -1.63 3.28 -14.61
C GLU A 52 -0.13 3.53 -14.56
N LEU A 53 0.53 3.02 -13.52
CA LEU A 53 1.98 2.95 -13.49
C LEU A 53 2.42 1.80 -14.39
N VAL A 54 3.30 2.07 -15.35
CA VAL A 54 3.85 1.06 -16.25
C VAL A 54 5.35 0.88 -16.03
N ASP A 55 5.81 -0.35 -16.13
CA ASP A 55 7.22 -0.71 -16.18
C ASP A 55 7.81 -0.26 -17.53
N SER A 56 8.84 0.57 -17.49
CA SER A 56 9.48 1.12 -18.69
C SER A 56 10.20 0.08 -19.54
N GLU A 57 10.61 -1.05 -18.97
CA GLU A 57 11.31 -2.12 -19.70
C GLU A 57 10.33 -3.11 -20.31
N THR A 58 9.28 -3.49 -19.58
CA THR A 58 8.32 -4.52 -20.01
C THR A 58 7.03 -3.96 -20.60
N ASN A 59 6.78 -2.66 -20.43
CA ASN A 59 5.54 -1.97 -20.77
C ASN A 59 4.30 -2.60 -20.13
N GLN A 60 4.46 -3.26 -18.98
CA GLN A 60 3.38 -3.87 -18.23
C GLN A 60 2.95 -2.97 -17.07
N ALA A 61 1.64 -2.90 -16.83
CA ALA A 61 1.09 -2.16 -15.70
C ALA A 61 1.43 -2.85 -14.36
N TYR A 62 1.85 -2.04 -13.40
CA TYR A 62 2.04 -2.41 -12.01
C TYR A 62 0.68 -2.70 -11.36
N ARG A 63 0.47 -3.94 -10.90
CA ARG A 63 -0.84 -4.36 -10.36
C ARG A 63 -0.91 -4.36 -8.84
N THR A 64 0.22 -4.60 -8.16
CA THR A 64 0.24 -4.72 -6.71
C THR A 64 1.55 -4.19 -6.15
N PHE A 65 1.43 -3.31 -5.17
CA PHE A 65 2.51 -2.81 -4.36
C PHE A 65 2.41 -3.47 -2.98
N GLU A 66 3.33 -4.40 -2.70
CA GLU A 66 3.34 -5.12 -1.44
C GLU A 66 4.35 -4.45 -0.50
N VAL A 67 3.88 -4.00 0.66
CA VAL A 67 4.74 -3.39 1.67
C VAL A 67 4.94 -4.39 2.80
N TYR A 68 6.17 -4.88 2.95
CA TYR A 68 6.53 -5.82 4.00
C TYR A 68 7.25 -5.13 5.14
N ARG A 69 7.06 -5.70 6.34
CA ARG A 69 7.98 -5.48 7.45
C ARG A 69 9.23 -6.32 7.20
N ASN A 70 10.40 -5.66 7.17
CA ASN A 70 11.69 -6.33 7.01
C ASN A 70 11.80 -7.57 7.94
N GLY A 71 12.14 -8.72 7.38
CA GLY A 71 12.23 -10.01 8.10
C GLY A 71 10.97 -10.90 8.05
N TYR A 72 9.93 -10.47 7.33
CA TYR A 72 8.72 -11.26 7.04
C TYR A 72 8.46 -11.41 5.53
N GLU A 73 9.50 -11.24 4.70
CA GLU A 73 9.39 -11.39 3.25
C GLU A 73 8.97 -12.82 2.86
N LEU A 74 8.19 -12.92 1.77
CA LEU A 74 7.81 -14.17 1.11
C LEU A 74 9.06 -14.99 0.74
N GLY A 75 9.44 -15.92 1.62
CA GLY A 75 10.60 -16.79 1.45
C GLY A 75 11.54 -16.69 2.65
N GLY A 76 11.26 -17.50 3.67
CA GLY A 76 11.91 -17.43 4.97
C GLY A 76 13.44 -17.34 4.93
N ARG A 77 13.98 -16.31 5.60
CA ARG A 77 15.14 -16.46 6.49
C ARG A 77 15.23 -15.25 7.40
N GLN A 78 15.06 -15.55 8.69
CA GLN A 78 15.28 -14.67 9.83
C GLN A 78 16.63 -13.96 9.71
N GLN A 79 16.67 -12.63 9.75
CA GLN A 79 17.87 -11.89 10.14
C GLN A 79 17.49 -10.61 10.89
N GLN A 80 18.11 -10.46 12.06
CA GLN A 80 17.85 -9.48 13.10
C GLN A 80 18.23 -8.06 12.65
N GLY A 81 17.27 -7.13 12.72
CA GLY A 81 17.51 -5.71 12.49
C GLY A 81 16.24 -4.89 12.75
N LYS A 82 16.39 -3.61 13.12
CA LYS A 82 15.25 -2.68 13.34
C LYS A 82 14.32 -2.70 12.12
N PRO A 83 12.98 -2.79 12.30
CA PRO A 83 12.07 -2.96 11.19
C PRO A 83 12.10 -1.74 10.27
N ARG A 84 12.49 -1.96 9.02
CA ARG A 84 12.33 -1.00 7.92
C ARG A 84 11.14 -1.44 7.07
N LEU A 85 10.32 -0.50 6.62
CA LEU A 85 9.31 -0.81 5.61
C LEU A 85 10.02 -0.95 4.26
N GLN A 86 9.73 -2.01 3.52
CA GLN A 86 10.26 -2.20 2.17
C GLN A 86 9.09 -2.35 1.20
N LEU A 87 9.10 -1.51 0.16
CA LEU A 87 8.18 -1.59 -0.97
C LEU A 87 8.70 -2.65 -1.94
N VAL A 88 7.94 -3.71 -2.14
CA VAL A 88 8.19 -4.74 -3.16
C VAL A 88 7.14 -4.57 -4.23
N ILE A 89 7.57 -4.57 -5.49
CA ILE A 89 6.69 -4.35 -6.62
C ILE A 89 6.59 -5.65 -7.42
N ASN A 90 5.37 -6.19 -7.57
CA ASN A 90 5.14 -7.46 -8.26
C ASN A 90 4.39 -7.24 -9.59
N ASN A 91 5.08 -7.51 -10.70
CA ASN A 91 4.56 -7.43 -12.08
C ASN A 91 4.18 -8.77 -12.69
N THR A 92 4.33 -9.86 -11.95
CA THR A 92 4.13 -11.18 -12.54
C THR A 92 2.64 -11.51 -12.65
N ARG A 93 2.17 -11.78 -13.89
CA ARG A 93 0.91 -12.50 -14.11
C ARG A 93 1.04 -13.87 -13.44
N LYS A 94 0.13 -14.23 -12.53
CA LYS A 94 -0.06 -15.65 -12.20
C LYS A 94 -0.46 -16.37 -13.49
N PRO A 95 0.29 -17.38 -13.97
CA PRO A 95 -0.19 -18.24 -15.03
C PRO A 95 -1.34 -19.07 -14.43
N GLY A 96 -2.53 -18.91 -14.99
CA GLY A 96 -3.65 -19.83 -14.83
C GLY A 96 -3.79 -20.67 -16.08
#